data_AF-A0A398DLL6-F1
#
_entry.id   AF-A0A398DLL6-F1
#
_cell.length_a   1.000
_cell.length_b   1.000
_cell.length_c   1.000
_cell.angle_alpha   90.00
_cell.angle_beta   90.00
_cell.angle_gamma   90.00
#
_symmetry.space_group_name_H-M   'P 1'
#
loop_
_entity.id
_entity.type
_entity.pdbx_description
1 polymer ?
#
loop_
_entity_poly.entity_id
_entity_poly.type
_entity_poly.pdbx_seq_one_letter_code
_entity_poly.pdbx_strand_id
1 'polypeptide(L)'
;MILSPKYGFMRPDFVIPGNYDVTFESPDALLGPELKQQVERQGLGKYANVTVLGGTEYVQIVKDSFSSSKSKLEAPFVGPRFGTQMGLIKKFLRDESSQGRRK
;
A
#
# COMPACT_ATOMS: atom_id res chain seq x y z
N MET A 1 -1.75 -7.23 0.81
CA MET A 1 -3.10 -6.62 0.84
C MET A 1 -3.19 -5.59 -0.25
N ILE A 2 -4.38 -5.38 -0.80
CA ILE A 2 -4.70 -4.37 -1.80
C ILE A 2 -5.61 -3.36 -1.12
N LEU A 3 -5.29 -2.06 -1.22
CA LEU A 3 -6.17 -1.00 -0.71
C LEU A 3 -7.11 -0.56 -1.83
N SER A 4 -8.42 -0.64 -1.58
CA SER A 4 -9.50 -0.26 -2.48
C SER A 4 -10.33 0.88 -1.89
N PRO A 5 -10.73 1.88 -2.69
CA PRO A 5 -11.68 2.89 -2.27
C PRO A 5 -13.03 2.31 -1.84
N LYS A 6 -13.53 1.26 -2.50
CA LYS A 6 -14.87 0.71 -2.23
C LYS A 6 -14.90 -0.32 -1.10
N TYR A 7 -13.81 -1.08 -0.93
CA TYR A 7 -13.79 -2.25 -0.05
C TYR A 7 -12.73 -2.17 1.06
N GLY A 8 -11.85 -1.17 1.04
CA GLY A 8 -10.75 -1.03 1.99
C GLY A 8 -9.63 -2.04 1.75
N PHE A 9 -9.13 -2.66 2.81
CA PHE A 9 -8.05 -3.66 2.75
C PHE A 9 -8.60 -5.01 2.29
N MET A 10 -8.26 -5.38 1.06
CA MET A 10 -8.65 -6.63 0.44
C MET A 10 -7.47 -7.60 0.33
N ARG A 11 -7.79 -8.89 0.39
CA ARG A 11 -6.86 -9.94 -0.02
C ARG A 11 -6.77 -10.00 -1.56
N PRO A 12 -5.64 -10.46 -2.12
CA PRO A 12 -5.49 -10.63 -3.57
C PRO A 12 -6.51 -11.59 -4.19
N ASP A 13 -7.01 -12.55 -3.41
CA ASP A 13 -8.02 -13.54 -3.80
C ASP A 13 -9.47 -13.07 -3.65
N PHE A 14 -9.70 -11.82 -3.22
CA PHE A 14 -11.05 -11.29 -3.08
C PHE A 14 -11.71 -11.10 -4.46
N VAL A 15 -12.85 -11.76 -4.66
CA VAL A 15 -13.65 -11.65 -5.89
C VAL A 15 -14.52 -10.41 -5.82
N ILE A 16 -14.34 -9.48 -6.77
CA ILE A 16 -15.13 -8.26 -6.86
C ILE A 16 -16.51 -8.61 -7.46
N PRO A 17 -17.62 -8.41 -6.72
CA PRO A 17 -18.94 -8.93 -7.11
C PRO A 17 -19.67 -8.11 -8.19
N GLY A 18 -19.03 -7.10 -8.78
CA GLY A 18 -19.68 -6.22 -9.76
C GLY A 18 -18.79 -5.06 -10.19
N ASN A 19 -19.38 -4.05 -10.85
CA ASN A 19 -18.62 -2.95 -11.40
C ASN A 19 -17.81 -2.20 -10.33
N TYR A 20 -16.58 -1.84 -10.70
CA TYR A 20 -15.59 -1.22 -9.85
C TYR A 20 -15.14 0.08 -10.50
N ASP A 21 -15.95 1.13 -10.33
CA ASP A 21 -15.63 2.48 -10.76
C ASP A 21 -15.83 3.43 -9.59
N VAL A 22 -14.90 3.35 -8.62
CA VAL A 22 -14.92 4.13 -7.38
C VAL A 22 -13.50 4.61 -7.10
N THR A 23 -13.37 5.90 -6.84
CA THR A 23 -12.14 6.57 -6.40
C THR A 23 -12.25 6.96 -4.93
N PHE A 24 -11.15 7.35 -4.28
CA PHE A 24 -11.19 7.85 -2.90
C PHE A 24 -11.92 9.21 -2.74
N GLU A 25 -12.28 9.85 -3.85
CA GLU A 25 -13.09 11.06 -3.91
C GLU A 25 -14.59 10.77 -4.10
N SER A 26 -14.94 9.49 -4.36
CA SER A 26 -16.33 9.09 -4.54
C SER A 26 -17.08 9.06 -3.21
N PRO A 27 -18.38 9.39 -3.17
CA PRO A 27 -19.17 9.38 -1.94
C PRO A 27 -19.28 7.99 -1.30
N ASP A 28 -19.16 6.93 -2.11
CA ASP A 28 -19.19 5.54 -1.66
C ASP A 28 -17.81 5.02 -1.22
N ALA A 29 -16.82 5.90 -1.09
CA ALA A 29 -15.49 5.52 -0.64
C ALA A 29 -15.47 5.22 0.87
N LEU A 30 -14.83 4.11 1.21
CA LEU A 30 -14.61 3.63 2.56
C LEU A 30 -13.42 4.40 3.16
N LEU A 31 -13.68 5.21 4.20
CA LEU A 31 -12.72 6.16 4.75
C LEU A 31 -12.42 5.92 6.23
N GLY A 32 -11.32 6.54 6.70
CA GLY A 32 -10.88 6.70 8.09
C GLY A 32 -11.36 5.65 9.11
N PRO A 33 -12.52 5.83 9.77
CA PRO A 33 -12.98 4.92 10.83
C PRO A 33 -13.18 3.47 10.37
N GLU A 34 -13.68 3.27 9.16
CA GLU A 34 -13.97 1.93 8.64
C GLU A 34 -12.68 1.18 8.30
N LEU A 35 -11.71 1.89 7.74
CA LEU A 35 -10.37 1.34 7.46
C LEU A 35 -9.63 0.97 8.74
N LYS A 36 -9.72 1.81 9.80
CA LYS A 36 -9.16 1.50 11.12
C LYS A 36 -9.76 0.21 11.70
N GLN A 37 -11.08 0.07 11.64
CA GLN A 37 -11.74 -1.16 12.08
C GLN A 37 -11.29 -2.37 11.26
N GLN A 38 -11.06 -2.23 9.96
CA GLN A 38 -10.53 -3.33 9.16
C GLN A 38 -9.11 -3.71 9.57
N VAL A 39 -8.23 -2.74 9.88
CA VAL A 39 -6.87 -3.01 10.38
C VAL A 39 -6.91 -3.84 11.66
N GLU A 40 -7.84 -3.54 12.57
CA GLU A 40 -8.04 -4.30 13.81
C GLU A 40 -8.65 -5.69 13.54
N ARG A 41 -9.79 -5.74 12.85
CA ARG A 41 -10.54 -6.99 12.58
C ARG A 41 -9.73 -8.01 11.78
N GLN A 42 -8.98 -7.55 10.77
CA GLN A 42 -8.13 -8.41 9.96
C GLN A 42 -6.76 -8.67 10.61
N GLY A 43 -6.49 -8.08 11.78
CA GLY A 43 -5.24 -8.23 12.50
C GLY A 43 -4.04 -7.72 11.72
N LEU A 44 -4.21 -6.67 10.91
CA LEU A 44 -3.11 -6.04 10.17
C LEU A 44 -2.19 -5.25 11.11
N GLY A 45 -2.71 -4.76 12.23
CA GLY A 45 -1.91 -4.06 13.25
C GLY A 45 -0.94 -4.97 14.02
N LYS A 46 -1.04 -6.29 13.89
CA LYS A 46 -0.14 -7.22 14.60
C LYS A 46 1.29 -7.26 14.02
N TYR A 47 1.46 -6.78 12.79
CA TYR A 47 2.75 -6.79 12.12
C TYR A 47 3.60 -5.61 12.59
N ALA A 48 4.85 -5.89 12.98
CA ALA A 48 5.79 -4.87 13.43
C ALA A 48 6.20 -3.92 12.30
N ASN A 49 6.37 -4.44 11.08
CA ASN A 49 6.74 -3.67 9.89
C ASN A 49 5.69 -3.85 8.80
N VAL A 50 5.23 -2.75 8.22
CA VAL A 50 4.26 -2.72 7.12
C VAL A 50 4.83 -1.87 5.99
N THR A 51 5.07 -2.50 4.84
CA THR A 51 5.56 -1.79 3.64
C THR A 51 4.38 -1.45 2.74
N VAL A 52 4.24 -0.17 2.41
CA VAL A 52 3.18 0.35 1.53
C VAL A 52 3.78 0.70 0.18
N LEU A 53 3.28 0.04 -0.86
CA LEU A 53 3.67 0.28 -2.25
C LEU A 53 2.53 1.02 -2.94
N GLY A 54 2.66 2.34 -3.07
CA GLY A 54 1.61 3.16 -3.66
C GLY A 54 1.98 4.64 -3.74
N GLY A 55 1.10 5.42 -4.36
CA GLY A 55 1.24 6.87 -4.44
C GLY A 55 1.09 7.55 -3.08
N THR A 56 1.51 8.81 -3.00
CA THR A 56 1.50 9.60 -1.76
C THR A 56 0.13 9.62 -1.09
N GLU A 57 -0.94 9.79 -1.86
CA GLU A 57 -2.33 9.82 -1.36
C GLU A 57 -2.70 8.52 -0.63
N TYR A 58 -2.47 7.38 -1.27
CA TYR A 58 -2.73 6.05 -0.71
C TYR A 58 -1.91 5.82 0.56
N VAL A 59 -0.66 6.28 0.59
CA VAL A 59 0.20 6.14 1.77
C VAL A 59 -0.33 6.96 2.94
N GLN A 60 -0.88 8.15 2.72
CA GLN A 60 -1.53 8.92 3.80
C GLN A 60 -2.74 8.16 4.35
N ILE A 61 -3.61 7.65 3.47
CA ILE A 61 -4.77 6.86 3.88
C ILE A 61 -4.36 5.64 4.72
N VAL A 62 -3.30 4.92 4.31
CA VAL A 62 -2.80 3.78 5.08
C VAL A 62 -2.20 4.25 6.42
N LYS A 63 -1.45 5.34 6.47
CA LYS A 63 -0.93 5.90 7.73
C LYS A 63 -2.04 6.24 8.71
N ASP A 64 -3.08 6.90 8.23
CA ASP A 64 -4.23 7.25 9.06
C ASP A 64 -4.97 6.02 9.56
N SER A 65 -5.12 5.00 8.70
CA SER A 65 -5.76 3.73 9.05
C SER A 65 -4.98 2.92 10.10
N PHE A 66 -3.64 3.05 10.09
CA PHE A 66 -2.76 2.36 11.04
C PHE A 66 -2.40 3.22 12.27
N SER A 67 -2.95 4.43 12.42
CA SER A 67 -2.65 5.33 13.54
C SER A 67 -2.93 4.73 14.93
N SER A 68 -3.89 3.80 15.03
CA SER A 68 -4.19 3.06 16.27
C SER A 68 -3.25 1.87 16.52
N SER A 69 -2.39 1.52 15.56
CA SER A 69 -1.46 0.38 15.62
C SER A 69 -0.06 0.83 16.02
N LYS A 70 0.71 -0.08 16.65
CA LYS A 70 2.15 0.09 16.92
C LYS A 70 3.05 -0.28 15.73
N SER A 71 2.46 -0.55 14.56
CA SER A 71 3.18 -0.94 13.35
C SER A 71 4.05 0.19 12.81
N LYS A 72 5.28 -0.12 12.42
CA LYS A 72 6.16 0.78 11.67
C LYS A 72 5.79 0.73 10.18
N LEU A 73 5.34 1.85 9.63
CA LEU A 73 5.00 1.95 8.20
C LEU A 73 6.18 2.49 7.39
N GLU A 74 6.52 1.77 6.31
CA GLU A 74 7.56 2.17 5.36
C GLU A 74 6.96 2.33 3.97
N ALA A 75 7.28 3.44 3.30
CA ALA A 75 6.76 3.75 1.97
C ALA A 75 7.93 4.10 1.04
N PRO A 76 8.63 3.09 0.47
CA PRO A 76 9.88 3.29 -0.28
C PRO A 76 9.68 4.09 -1.58
N PHE A 77 8.44 4.15 -2.07
CA PHE A 77 8.06 4.88 -3.28
C PHE A 77 7.38 6.22 -3.00
N VAL A 78 7.44 6.74 -1.78
CA VAL A 78 6.96 8.09 -1.48
C VAL A 78 8.14 9.04 -1.47
N GLY A 79 8.16 10.00 -2.39
CA GLY A 79 9.19 11.05 -2.47
C GLY A 79 9.56 11.43 -3.91
N PRO A 80 10.35 10.63 -4.64
CA PRO A 80 10.83 11.02 -5.96
C PRO A 80 9.70 11.03 -6.99
N ARG A 81 9.80 11.86 -8.04
CA ARG A 81 8.91 11.75 -9.21
C ARG A 81 8.94 10.32 -9.75
N PHE A 82 7.84 9.82 -10.28
CA PHE A 82 7.72 8.44 -10.81
C PHE A 82 8.89 8.06 -11.75
N GLY A 83 9.35 8.99 -12.60
CA GLY A 83 10.53 8.77 -13.45
C GLY A 83 11.83 8.53 -12.68
N THR A 84 12.03 9.24 -11.57
CA THR A 84 13.18 9.03 -10.67
C THR A 84 13.07 7.69 -9.92
N GLN A 85 11.86 7.27 -9.53
CA GLN A 85 11.62 5.97 -8.91
C GLN A 85 11.97 4.82 -9.87
N MET A 86 11.49 4.91 -11.11
CA MET A 86 11.78 3.93 -12.15
C MET A 86 13.29 3.89 -12.49
N GLY A 87 13.96 5.04 -12.44
CA GLY A 87 15.41 5.15 -12.57
C GLY A 87 16.16 4.44 -11.44
N LEU A 88 15.72 4.60 -10.19
CA LEU A 88 16.28 3.89 -9.04
C LEU A 88 16.08 2.37 -9.16
N ILE A 89 14.87 1.92 -9.50
CA ILE A 89 14.58 0.49 -9.70
C ILE A 89 15.48 -0.10 -10.79
N LYS A 90 15.60 0.58 -11.94
CA LYS A 90 16.49 0.14 -13.03
C LYS A 90 17.95 0.08 -12.59
N LYS A 91 18.41 1.05 -11.79
CA LYS A 91 19.77 1.06 -11.26
C LYS A 91 20.01 -0.11 -10.31
N PHE A 92 19.11 -0.37 -9.38
CA PHE A 92 19.20 -1.50 -8.45
C PHE A 92 19.18 -2.85 -9.19
N LEU A 93 18.27 -3.03 -10.15
CA LEU A 93 18.23 -4.25 -10.97
C LEU A 93 19.53 -4.46 -11.77
N ARG A 94 20.15 -3.38 -12.23
CA ARG A 94 21.42 -3.43 -12.99
C ARG A 94 22.63 -3.73 -12.11
N ASP A 95 22.65 -3.20 -10.88
CA ASP A 95 23.69 -3.48 -9.89
C ASP A 95 23.56 -4.92 -9.34
N GLU A 96 22.35 -5.42 -9.13
CA GLU A 96 22.12 -6.82 -8.72
C GLU A 96 22.49 -7.83 -9.82
N SER A 97 22.16 -7.55 -11.08
CA SER A 97 22.57 -8.41 -12.20
C SER A 97 24.09 -8.40 -12.45
N SER A 98 24.81 -7.41 -11.90
CA SER A 98 26.28 -7.37 -11.89
C SER A 98 26.89 -8.12 -10.70
N GLN A 99 26.15 -8.31 -9.60
CA GLN A 99 26.55 -9.07 -8.41
C GLN A 99 26.15 -10.56 -8.50
N GLY A 100 25.10 -10.90 -9.25
CA GLY A 100 24.60 -12.26 -9.45
C GLY A 100 25.44 -13.18 -10.34
N ARG A 101 26.62 -12.75 -10.82
CA ARG A 101 27.54 -13.56 -11.65
C ARG A 101 28.71 -14.17 -10.88
N ARG A 102 28.69 -14.09 -9.55
CA ARG A 102 29.61 -14.83 -8.65
C ARG A 102 28.81 -15.62 -7.63
N LYS A 103 28.27 -16.76 -8.04
CA LYS A 103 28.19 -17.99 -7.25
C LYS A 103 27.89 -19.16 -8.16
#